data_AF-A0A843T4V4-F1
#
_entry.id   AF-A0A843T4V4-F1
#
_cell.length_a   1.000
_cell.length_b   1.000
_cell.length_c   1.000
_cell.angle_alpha   90.00
_cell.angle_beta   90.00
_cell.angle_gamma   90.00
#
_symmetry.space_group_name_H-M   'P 1'
#
loop_
_entity.id
_entity.type
_entity.pdbx_description
1 polymer ?
#
loop_
_entity_poly.entity_id
_entity_poly.type
_entity_poly.pdbx_seq_one_letter_code
_entity_poly.pdbx_strand_id
1 'polypeptide(L)'
;MSVDRGTIDNQLREIGEGERWWEQREFRDLPYILNADEKLQGITTGKVLFSRVPRLRGRGRWLIVVSTQRMLCIRQERYSRRQIDLGFGEIIRLHQQGRLRSHQVTIDAVDRRYRLRIPKPDAFRFVGALTSVLPKPPKSRLSPDLEPLSWIPGLNTVAGLPGVAGIVSKVSRLSPPDRPPADRVQRLEQAVIRLQEDVERLQEQVEFLEGLLRERAEEAFLPPSPTEP
;
A
#
# COMPACT_ATOMS: atom_id res chain seq x y z
N MET A 1 -25.99 -16.08 1.07
CA MET A 1 -26.95 -14.99 1.32
C MET A 1 -26.28 -13.68 0.93
N SER A 2 -26.96 -12.80 0.19
CA SER A 2 -26.42 -11.49 -0.18
C SER A 2 -26.35 -10.57 1.04
N VAL A 3 -25.37 -9.67 1.07
CA VAL A 3 -25.23 -8.68 2.15
C VAL A 3 -26.30 -7.61 1.98
N ASP A 4 -26.93 -7.17 3.07
CA ASP A 4 -27.89 -6.07 3.01
C ASP A 4 -27.19 -4.73 2.79
N ARG A 5 -27.85 -3.84 2.06
CA ARG A 5 -27.33 -2.50 1.75
C ARG A 5 -27.00 -1.70 3.01
N GLY A 6 -27.86 -1.77 4.03
CA GLY A 6 -27.63 -1.08 5.30
C GLY A 6 -26.37 -1.52 6.03
N THR A 7 -25.98 -2.80 5.87
CA THR A 7 -24.73 -3.32 6.44
C THR A 7 -23.50 -2.71 5.76
N ILE A 8 -23.54 -2.56 4.43
CA ILE A 8 -22.45 -1.95 3.66
C ILE A 8 -22.32 -0.46 3.98
N ASP A 9 -23.44 0.24 4.16
CA ASP A 9 -23.44 1.67 4.54
C ASP A 9 -22.79 1.91 5.89
N ASN A 10 -23.09 1.06 6.88
CA ASN A 10 -22.45 1.11 8.19
C ASN A 10 -20.93 0.85 8.07
N GLN A 11 -20.52 -0.15 7.28
CA GLN A 11 -19.10 -0.44 7.05
C GLN A 11 -18.36 0.71 6.36
N LEU A 12 -18.97 1.37 5.36
CA LEU A 12 -18.37 2.54 4.73
C LEU A 12 -18.15 3.68 5.73
N ARG A 13 -19.13 3.92 6.60
CA ARG A 13 -19.03 4.93 7.66
C ARG A 13 -17.92 4.61 8.66
N GLU A 14 -17.74 3.34 9.02
CA GLU A 14 -16.65 2.89 9.89
C GLU A 14 -15.26 3.13 9.29
N ILE A 15 -15.11 2.97 7.97
CA ILE A 15 -13.85 3.21 7.24
C ILE A 15 -13.62 4.71 6.98
N GLY A 16 -14.61 5.56 7.28
CA GLY A 16 -14.57 7.00 7.01
C GLY A 16 -14.75 7.34 5.52
N GLU A 17 -15.38 6.46 4.76
CA GLU A 17 -15.72 6.65 3.36
C GLU A 17 -17.19 7.10 3.24
N GLY A 18 -17.44 8.21 2.52
CA GLY A 18 -18.78 8.78 2.38
C GLY A 18 -19.69 8.05 1.39
N GLU A 19 -20.94 8.49 1.28
CA GLU A 19 -21.98 7.90 0.41
C GLU A 19 -21.71 8.00 -1.10
N ARG A 20 -20.69 8.76 -1.49
CA ARG A 20 -20.23 8.98 -2.88
C ARG A 20 -20.00 7.69 -3.69
N TRP A 21 -19.81 6.55 -3.02
CA TRP A 21 -19.57 5.26 -3.66
C TRP A 21 -20.81 4.70 -4.37
N TRP A 22 -22.04 5.03 -3.92
CA TRP A 22 -23.29 4.59 -4.56
C TRP A 22 -23.57 5.21 -5.93
N GLU A 23 -22.90 6.32 -6.23
CA GLU A 23 -22.91 6.95 -7.56
C GLU A 23 -22.13 6.11 -8.58
N GLN A 24 -21.19 5.28 -8.11
CA GLN A 24 -20.43 4.38 -8.97
C GLN A 24 -21.25 3.14 -9.29
N ARG A 25 -21.38 2.84 -10.58
CA ARG A 25 -22.19 1.72 -11.04
C ARG A 25 -21.61 0.38 -10.56
N GLU A 26 -20.28 0.29 -10.52
CA GLU A 26 -19.53 -0.87 -10.05
C GLU A 26 -19.82 -1.22 -8.58
N PHE A 27 -20.14 -0.21 -7.75
CA PHE A 27 -20.39 -0.42 -6.33
C PHE A 27 -21.77 -1.03 -6.06
N ARG A 28 -22.74 -0.81 -6.95
CA ARG A 28 -24.11 -1.33 -6.80
C ARG A 28 -24.18 -2.86 -6.89
N ASP A 29 -23.18 -3.48 -7.51
CA ASP A 29 -23.09 -4.94 -7.64
C ASP A 29 -22.46 -5.60 -6.41
N LEU A 30 -21.81 -4.82 -5.54
CA LEU A 30 -21.04 -5.29 -4.40
C LEU A 30 -21.86 -6.12 -3.37
N PRO A 31 -23.12 -5.78 -3.04
CA PRO A 31 -23.95 -6.59 -2.15
C PRO A 31 -24.19 -8.04 -2.64
N TYR A 32 -24.13 -8.24 -3.96
CA TYR A 32 -24.32 -9.55 -4.58
C TYR A 32 -23.01 -10.35 -4.71
N ILE A 33 -21.86 -9.70 -4.52
CA ILE A 33 -20.53 -10.31 -4.68
C ILE A 33 -19.92 -10.67 -3.33
N LEU A 34 -20.18 -9.86 -2.30
CA LEU A 34 -19.69 -10.11 -0.95
C LEU A 34 -20.42 -11.27 -0.27
N ASN A 35 -19.66 -12.03 0.52
CA ASN A 35 -20.24 -13.01 1.44
C ASN A 35 -20.86 -12.31 2.65
N ALA A 36 -21.83 -12.95 3.32
CA ALA A 36 -22.51 -12.41 4.49
C ALA A 36 -21.56 -12.00 5.64
N ASP A 37 -20.47 -12.75 5.83
CA ASP A 37 -19.49 -12.52 6.91
C ASP A 37 -18.31 -11.65 6.47
N GLU A 38 -18.31 -11.20 5.21
CA GLU A 38 -17.22 -10.44 4.61
C GLU A 38 -17.38 -8.96 4.97
N LYS A 39 -16.41 -8.40 5.71
CA LYS A 39 -16.40 -6.98 6.07
C LYS A 39 -15.48 -6.20 5.16
N LEU A 40 -15.92 -5.03 4.71
CA LEU A 40 -15.09 -4.08 3.99
C LEU A 40 -14.03 -3.49 4.94
N GLN A 41 -12.82 -3.32 4.42
CA GLN A 41 -11.68 -2.73 5.13
C GLN A 41 -11.13 -1.53 4.37
N GLY A 42 -11.22 -1.55 3.05
CA GLY A 42 -10.80 -0.44 2.21
C GLY A 42 -11.45 -0.48 0.84
N ILE A 43 -11.66 0.70 0.27
CA ILE A 43 -12.23 0.88 -1.05
C ILE A 43 -11.47 1.99 -1.78
N THR A 44 -11.20 1.79 -3.06
CA THR A 44 -10.60 2.82 -3.90
C THR A 44 -10.96 2.61 -5.37
N THR A 45 -10.70 3.62 -6.19
CA THR A 45 -10.73 3.46 -7.65
C THR A 45 -9.31 3.52 -8.21
N GLY A 46 -9.02 2.68 -9.19
CA GLY A 46 -7.68 2.61 -9.75
C GLY A 46 -7.64 2.04 -11.15
N LYS A 47 -6.44 1.73 -11.62
CA LYS A 47 -6.22 0.97 -12.85
C LYS A 47 -5.50 -0.32 -12.52
N VAL A 48 -6.06 -1.44 -12.97
CA VAL A 48 -5.36 -2.73 -12.97
C VAL A 48 -4.57 -2.83 -14.26
N LEU A 49 -3.24 -2.91 -14.15
CA LEU A 49 -2.30 -3.08 -15.24
C LEU A 49 -1.94 -4.56 -15.36
N PHE A 50 -2.34 -5.18 -16.48
CA PHE A 50 -1.94 -6.53 -16.81
C PHE A 50 -0.62 -6.52 -17.58
N SER A 51 0.32 -7.38 -17.20
CA SER A 51 1.69 -7.42 -17.74
C SER A 51 1.77 -7.74 -19.23
N ARG A 52 0.74 -8.39 -19.82
CA ARG A 52 0.78 -8.93 -21.19
C ARG A 52 -0.11 -8.22 -22.21
N VAL A 53 -0.85 -7.18 -21.84
CA VAL A 53 -1.79 -6.54 -22.78
C VAL A 53 -1.23 -5.23 -23.31
N PRO A 54 -1.04 -5.07 -24.63
CA PRO A 54 -0.59 -3.81 -25.22
C PRO A 54 -1.54 -2.68 -24.85
N ARG A 55 -0.96 -1.49 -24.62
CA ARG A 55 -1.49 -0.30 -23.91
C ARG A 55 -2.84 0.29 -24.41
N LEU A 56 -3.54 -0.37 -25.33
CA LEU A 56 -4.68 0.16 -26.07
C LEU A 56 -6.08 -0.22 -25.53
N ARG A 57 -6.23 -1.23 -24.66
CA ARG A 57 -7.57 -1.70 -24.20
C ARG A 57 -7.93 -1.51 -22.72
N GLY A 58 -7.11 -0.83 -21.92
CA GLY A 58 -7.31 -0.72 -20.46
C GLY A 58 -7.63 0.68 -19.95
N ARG A 59 -8.55 1.44 -20.58
CA ARG A 59 -8.87 2.81 -20.13
C ARG A 59 -9.88 2.89 -18.97
N GLY A 60 -10.52 1.79 -18.57
CA GLY A 60 -11.50 1.81 -17.50
C GLY A 60 -10.85 1.93 -16.12
N ARG A 61 -11.48 2.75 -15.25
CA ARG A 61 -11.23 2.67 -13.82
C ARG A 61 -11.81 1.35 -13.32
N TRP A 62 -11.11 0.74 -12.37
CA TRP A 62 -11.54 -0.43 -11.64
C TRP A 62 -11.91 0.04 -10.24
N LEU A 63 -13.02 -0.49 -9.74
CA LEU A 63 -13.33 -0.46 -8.32
C LEU A 63 -12.47 -1.53 -7.64
N ILE A 64 -11.67 -1.13 -6.67
CA ILE A 64 -10.77 -2.02 -5.94
C ILE A 64 -11.22 -2.01 -4.49
N VAL A 65 -11.55 -3.19 -3.98
CA VAL A 65 -12.15 -3.38 -2.68
C VAL A 65 -11.30 -4.39 -1.92
N VAL A 66 -10.95 -4.05 -0.68
CA VAL A 66 -10.28 -4.92 0.27
C VAL A 66 -11.33 -5.31 1.30
N SER A 67 -11.59 -6.61 1.40
CA SER A 67 -12.42 -7.17 2.47
C SER A 67 -11.55 -7.85 3.52
N THR A 68 -12.19 -8.49 4.49
CA THR A 68 -11.52 -9.36 5.48
C THR A 68 -11.01 -10.68 4.90
N GLN A 69 -11.53 -11.14 3.75
CA GLN A 69 -11.20 -12.46 3.19
C GLN A 69 -10.38 -12.40 1.90
N ARG A 70 -10.62 -11.37 1.08
CA ARG A 70 -10.01 -11.25 -0.25
C ARG A 70 -9.94 -9.79 -0.71
N MET A 71 -9.15 -9.58 -1.75
CA MET A 71 -9.19 -8.35 -2.54
C MET A 71 -10.01 -8.60 -3.81
N LEU A 72 -10.95 -7.70 -4.08
CA LEU A 72 -11.80 -7.74 -5.26
C LEU A 72 -11.46 -6.56 -6.17
N CYS A 73 -11.28 -6.82 -7.46
CA CYS A 73 -11.24 -5.78 -8.48
C CYS A 73 -12.40 -5.97 -9.43
N ILE A 74 -13.31 -5.00 -9.43
CA ILE A 74 -14.53 -5.03 -10.23
C ILE A 74 -14.45 -3.92 -11.28
N ARG A 75 -14.84 -4.26 -12.50
CA ARG A 75 -15.02 -3.29 -13.57
C ARG A 75 -16.25 -3.65 -14.37
N GLN A 76 -17.13 -2.67 -14.54
CA GLN A 76 -18.29 -2.81 -15.39
C GLN A 76 -17.92 -2.42 -16.82
N GLU A 77 -18.16 -3.31 -17.77
CA GLU A 77 -18.13 -3.01 -19.20
C GLU A 77 -19.57 -2.84 -19.70
N ARG A 78 -19.75 -2.39 -20.95
CA ARG A 78 -21.08 -2.03 -21.48
C ARG A 78 -22.13 -3.14 -21.33
N TYR A 79 -21.73 -4.41 -21.40
CA TYR A 79 -22.62 -5.57 -21.37
C TYR A 79 -22.10 -6.73 -20.50
N SER A 80 -21.02 -6.52 -19.75
CA SER A 80 -20.41 -7.60 -18.96
C SER A 80 -19.70 -7.05 -17.73
N ARG A 81 -19.70 -7.82 -16.65
CA ARG A 81 -18.88 -7.54 -15.46
C ARG A 81 -17.56 -8.28 -15.59
N ARG A 82 -16.45 -7.56 -15.39
CA ARG A 82 -15.14 -8.18 -15.16
C ARG A 82 -14.83 -8.11 -13.68
N GLN A 83 -14.44 -9.24 -13.13
CA GLN A 83 -14.13 -9.40 -11.73
C GLN A 83 -12.83 -10.18 -11.60
N ILE A 84 -11.98 -9.73 -10.70
CA ILE A 84 -10.76 -10.43 -10.29
C ILE A 84 -10.88 -10.60 -8.78
N ASP A 85 -10.86 -11.85 -8.36
CA ASP A 85 -10.88 -12.22 -6.96
C ASP A 85 -9.49 -12.69 -6.59
N LEU A 86 -8.97 -12.16 -5.49
CA LEU A 86 -7.63 -12.50 -5.00
C LEU A 86 -7.71 -12.81 -3.52
N GLY A 87 -7.64 -14.09 -3.17
CA GLY A 87 -7.63 -14.50 -1.76
C GLY A 87 -6.33 -14.05 -1.08
N PHE A 88 -6.38 -13.60 0.17
CA PHE A 88 -5.15 -13.18 0.86
C PHE A 88 -4.15 -14.31 1.05
N GLY A 89 -4.61 -15.57 1.12
CA GLY A 89 -3.73 -16.75 1.15
C GLY A 89 -2.98 -17.00 -0.16
N GLU A 90 -3.40 -16.40 -1.28
CA GLU A 90 -2.75 -16.51 -2.58
C GLU A 90 -1.69 -15.42 -2.79
N ILE A 91 -1.67 -14.40 -1.93
CA ILE A 91 -0.75 -13.27 -2.03
C ILE A 91 0.58 -13.65 -1.37
N ILE A 92 1.63 -13.72 -2.19
CA ILE A 92 2.98 -14.05 -1.75
C ILE A 92 3.70 -12.78 -1.28
N ARG A 93 3.61 -11.69 -2.06
CA ARG A 93 4.29 -10.43 -1.76
C ARG A 93 3.50 -9.22 -2.21
N LEU A 94 3.74 -8.12 -1.50
CA LEU A 94 3.21 -6.81 -1.81
C LEU A 94 4.36 -5.80 -1.92
N HIS A 95 4.44 -5.12 -3.05
CA HIS A 95 5.42 -4.07 -3.31
C HIS A 95 4.70 -2.74 -3.53
N GLN A 96 5.26 -1.68 -2.97
CA GLN A 96 4.72 -0.33 -3.08
C GLN A 96 5.73 0.57 -3.75
N GLN A 97 5.27 1.40 -4.68
CA GLN A 97 6.12 2.36 -5.36
C GLN A 97 5.36 3.69 -5.54
N GLY A 98 5.89 4.73 -4.90
CA GLY A 98 5.44 6.09 -5.14
C GLY A 98 5.77 6.54 -6.57
N ARG A 99 4.83 7.22 -7.23
CA ARG A 99 5.09 7.99 -8.45
C ARG A 99 4.55 9.40 -8.26
N LEU A 100 5.00 10.33 -9.11
CA LEU A 100 4.67 11.76 -9.02
C LEU A 100 3.16 12.06 -8.79
N ARG A 101 2.27 11.40 -9.56
CA ARG A 101 0.81 11.64 -9.52
C ARG A 101 -0.04 10.45 -9.10
N SER A 102 0.59 9.33 -8.73
CA SER A 102 -0.14 8.09 -8.44
C SER A 102 0.72 7.15 -7.62
N HIS A 103 0.10 6.27 -6.87
CA HIS A 103 0.79 5.19 -6.18
C HIS A 103 0.63 3.90 -6.97
N GLN A 104 1.71 3.12 -7.09
CA GLN A 104 1.66 1.80 -7.72
C GLN A 104 1.82 0.73 -6.65
N VAL A 105 0.82 -0.14 -6.52
CA VAL A 105 0.87 -1.34 -5.69
C VAL A 105 1.03 -2.54 -6.60
N THR A 106 2.08 -3.31 -6.41
CA THR A 106 2.31 -4.56 -7.15
C THR A 106 2.11 -5.73 -6.22
N ILE A 107 1.15 -6.59 -6.56
CA ILE A 107 0.76 -7.75 -5.77
C ILE A 107 1.21 -8.98 -6.54
N ASP A 108 2.11 -9.74 -5.95
CA ASP A 108 2.62 -10.99 -6.49
C ASP A 108 1.83 -12.13 -5.85
N ALA A 109 0.96 -12.74 -6.65
CA ALA A 109 0.16 -13.90 -6.26
C ALA A 109 0.76 -15.19 -6.83
N VAL A 110 0.27 -16.34 -6.35
CA VAL A 110 0.72 -17.67 -6.81
C VAL A 110 0.64 -17.82 -8.33
N ASP A 111 -0.49 -17.44 -8.94
CA ASP A 111 -0.68 -17.60 -10.38
C ASP A 111 -0.14 -16.40 -11.18
N ARG A 112 -0.27 -15.17 -10.66
CA ARG A 112 -0.05 -13.94 -11.44
C ARG A 112 0.42 -12.76 -10.61
N ARG A 113 1.14 -11.86 -11.30
CA ARG A 113 1.49 -10.52 -10.81
C ARG A 113 0.44 -9.49 -11.24
N TYR A 114 -0.20 -8.85 -10.28
CA TYR A 114 -1.14 -7.75 -10.49
C TYR A 114 -0.48 -6.41 -10.18
N ARG A 115 -0.64 -5.42 -11.05
CA ARG A 115 -0.12 -4.07 -10.83
C ARG A 115 -1.28 -3.10 -10.76
N LEU A 116 -1.53 -2.54 -9.58
CA LEU A 116 -2.57 -1.56 -9.33
C LEU A 116 -1.97 -0.17 -9.37
N ARG A 117 -2.65 0.77 -10.02
CA ARG A 117 -2.32 2.19 -10.01
C ARG A 117 -3.47 2.97 -9.38
N ILE A 118 -3.22 3.56 -8.24
CA ILE A 118 -4.21 4.21 -7.38
C ILE A 118 -3.88 5.70 -7.29
N PRO A 119 -4.88 6.60 -7.21
CA PRO A 119 -4.66 8.01 -6.87
C PRO A 119 -3.87 8.15 -5.57
N LYS A 120 -2.94 9.10 -5.52
CA LYS A 120 -2.13 9.37 -4.31
C LYS A 120 -2.96 9.66 -3.04
N PRO A 121 -4.10 10.39 -3.06
CA PRO A 121 -4.85 10.66 -1.83
C PRO A 121 -5.42 9.38 -1.21
N ASP A 122 -5.87 8.44 -2.03
CA ASP A 122 -6.52 7.21 -1.56
C ASP A 122 -5.50 6.10 -1.27
N ALA A 123 -4.30 6.20 -1.83
CA ALA A 123 -3.29 5.15 -1.78
C ALA A 123 -2.86 4.80 -0.36
N PHE A 124 -2.63 5.79 0.51
CA PHE A 124 -2.16 5.53 1.87
C PHE A 124 -3.21 4.79 2.71
N ARG A 125 -4.47 5.23 2.63
CA ARG A 125 -5.60 4.58 3.31
C ARG A 125 -5.80 3.15 2.80
N PHE A 126 -5.81 3.00 1.48
CA PHE A 126 -6.00 1.70 0.83
C PHE A 126 -4.88 0.72 1.17
N VAL A 127 -3.62 1.18 1.12
CA VAL A 127 -2.47 0.35 1.47
C VAL A 127 -2.52 -0.05 2.93
N GLY A 128 -2.87 0.88 3.84
CA GLY A 128 -3.06 0.58 5.26
C GLY A 128 -4.07 -0.54 5.48
N ALA A 129 -5.25 -0.43 4.87
CA ALA A 129 -6.30 -1.44 4.90
C ALA A 129 -5.84 -2.78 4.27
N LEU A 130 -5.07 -2.75 3.18
CA LEU A 130 -4.57 -3.97 2.56
C LEU A 130 -3.53 -4.67 3.44
N THR A 131 -2.64 -3.91 4.08
CA THR A 131 -1.61 -4.45 4.98
C THR A 131 -2.17 -4.96 6.31
N SER A 132 -3.30 -4.44 6.78
CA SER A 132 -3.92 -4.91 8.04
C SER A 132 -4.54 -6.30 7.89
N VAL A 133 -5.03 -6.65 6.69
CA VAL A 133 -5.70 -7.92 6.42
C VAL A 133 -4.76 -8.98 5.87
N LEU A 134 -3.67 -8.58 5.22
CA LEU A 134 -2.67 -9.54 4.77
C LEU A 134 -2.13 -10.34 5.96
N PRO A 135 -2.09 -11.69 5.87
CA PRO A 135 -1.45 -12.49 6.89
C PRO A 135 -0.01 -12.00 6.99
N LYS A 136 0.38 -11.49 8.17
CA LYS A 136 1.77 -11.11 8.43
C LYS A 136 2.59 -12.32 8.05
N PRO A 137 3.54 -12.21 7.09
CA PRO A 137 4.38 -13.35 6.76
C PRO A 137 4.97 -13.85 8.08
N PRO A 138 5.01 -15.18 8.32
CA PRO A 138 5.69 -15.68 9.50
C PRO A 138 7.04 -14.98 9.53
N LYS A 139 7.38 -14.38 10.68
CA LYS A 139 8.70 -13.78 10.89
C LYS A 139 9.72 -14.92 10.74
N SER A 140 10.06 -15.26 9.51
CA SER A 140 11.27 -15.93 9.13
C SER A 140 12.33 -14.98 9.64
N ARG A 141 12.83 -15.27 10.85
CA ARG A 141 14.06 -14.69 11.36
C ARG A 141 15.12 -15.16 10.36
N LEU A 142 15.31 -14.38 9.31
CA LEU A 142 16.53 -14.44 8.54
C LEU A 142 17.65 -14.18 9.53
N SER A 143 18.69 -15.03 9.50
CA SER A 143 19.90 -14.79 10.28
C SER A 143 20.37 -13.35 10.03
N PRO A 144 20.89 -12.64 11.04
CA PRO A 144 21.25 -11.22 10.94
C PRO A 144 22.19 -10.88 9.78
N ASP A 145 22.93 -11.87 9.26
CA ASP A 145 23.81 -11.71 8.09
C ASP A 145 23.09 -11.71 6.72
N LEU A 146 21.78 -12.01 6.66
CA LEU A 146 21.01 -12.12 5.41
C LEU A 146 19.89 -11.06 5.27
N GLU A 147 19.62 -10.28 6.31
CA GLU A 147 18.75 -9.10 6.21
C GLU A 147 19.17 -8.09 5.12
N PRO A 148 20.47 -7.79 4.89
CA PRO A 148 20.88 -6.85 3.85
C PRO A 148 20.77 -7.40 2.43
N LEU A 149 20.28 -8.63 2.22
CA LEU A 149 20.05 -9.20 0.89
C LEU A 149 18.55 -9.26 0.52
N SER A 150 17.67 -9.00 1.49
CA SER A 150 16.20 -9.08 1.32
C SER A 150 15.60 -7.99 0.42
N TRP A 151 16.31 -6.88 0.24
CA TRP A 151 15.90 -5.73 -0.59
C TRP A 151 16.40 -5.80 -2.05
N ILE A 152 17.23 -6.79 -2.40
CA ILE A 152 17.76 -6.97 -3.76
C ILE A 152 16.76 -7.78 -4.62
N PRO A 153 16.21 -7.20 -5.69
CA PRO A 153 15.27 -7.90 -6.56
C PRO A 153 15.99 -9.04 -7.32
N GLY A 154 15.61 -10.30 -7.07
CA GLY A 154 16.08 -11.48 -7.83
C GLY A 154 16.78 -12.58 -7.01
N LEU A 155 17.15 -12.33 -5.75
CA LEU A 155 17.77 -13.34 -4.85
C LEU A 155 16.77 -14.01 -3.89
N ASN A 156 15.60 -13.38 -3.68
CA ASN A 156 14.54 -13.93 -2.84
C ASN A 156 13.80 -15.15 -3.46
N THR A 157 14.26 -15.65 -4.61
CA THR A 157 13.71 -16.80 -5.34
C THR A 157 14.30 -18.14 -4.92
N VAL A 158 15.40 -18.15 -4.14
CA VAL A 158 16.07 -19.41 -3.73
C VAL A 158 15.90 -19.70 -2.23
N ALA A 159 15.65 -18.69 -1.40
CA ALA A 159 15.63 -18.84 0.06
C ALA A 159 14.32 -19.39 0.65
N GLY A 160 13.28 -19.62 -0.16
CA GLY A 160 11.93 -20.00 0.30
C GLY A 160 11.50 -21.43 0.00
N LEU A 161 12.36 -22.26 -0.61
CA LEU A 161 12.01 -23.63 -0.99
C LEU A 161 12.61 -24.65 0.00
N PRO A 162 11.79 -25.49 0.66
CA PRO A 162 12.31 -26.60 1.43
C PRO A 162 13.02 -27.60 0.50
N GLY A 163 14.29 -27.92 0.79
CA GLY A 163 15.07 -28.92 0.04
C GLY A 163 16.20 -28.41 -0.87
N VAL A 164 16.47 -27.10 -0.93
CA VAL A 164 17.49 -26.54 -1.87
C VAL A 164 18.92 -26.53 -1.30
N ALA A 165 19.13 -26.98 -0.05
CA ALA A 165 20.48 -27.08 0.54
C ALA A 165 21.49 -27.89 -0.30
N GLY A 166 21.01 -28.83 -1.13
CA GLY A 166 21.86 -29.63 -2.03
C GLY A 166 22.23 -28.99 -3.36
N ILE A 167 21.55 -27.90 -3.80
CA ILE A 167 21.80 -27.26 -5.10
C ILE A 167 22.84 -26.13 -4.98
N VAL A 168 22.98 -25.55 -3.77
CA VAL A 168 23.92 -24.44 -3.51
C VAL A 168 25.38 -24.89 -3.62
N SER A 169 25.69 -26.17 -3.43
CA SER A 169 27.06 -26.71 -3.56
C SER A 169 27.60 -26.74 -5.00
N LYS A 170 26.74 -26.61 -6.03
CA LYS A 170 27.17 -26.49 -7.44
C LYS A 170 27.24 -25.05 -7.95
N VAL A 171 26.68 -24.08 -7.23
CA VAL A 171 26.68 -22.66 -7.63
C VAL A 171 27.93 -21.92 -7.12
N SER A 172 28.70 -22.51 -6.20
CA SER A 172 30.01 -21.99 -5.75
C SER A 172 31.10 -21.95 -6.85
N ARG A 173 30.79 -22.38 -8.08
CA ARG A 173 31.70 -22.31 -9.25
C ARG A 173 31.34 -21.24 -10.27
N LEU A 174 30.32 -20.41 -10.03
CA LEU A 174 30.04 -19.26 -10.87
C LEU A 174 30.59 -18.01 -10.19
N SER A 175 31.38 -17.24 -10.94
CA SER A 175 32.11 -16.05 -10.52
C SER A 175 31.27 -15.11 -9.65
N PRO A 176 31.89 -14.41 -8.69
CA PRO A 176 31.19 -13.44 -7.84
C PRO A 176 30.43 -12.42 -8.71
N PRO A 177 29.16 -12.08 -8.40
CA PRO A 177 28.49 -10.98 -9.07
C PRO A 177 29.26 -9.69 -8.78
N ASP A 178 29.48 -8.89 -9.83
CA ASP A 178 30.19 -7.61 -9.76
C ASP A 178 29.65 -6.75 -8.61
N ARG A 179 30.57 -6.33 -7.72
CA ARG A 179 30.27 -5.37 -6.67
C ARG A 179 29.59 -4.14 -7.29
N PRO A 180 28.53 -3.58 -6.69
CA PRO A 180 28.00 -2.30 -7.14
C PRO A 180 29.15 -1.27 -7.12
N PRO A 181 29.28 -0.41 -8.15
CA PRO A 181 30.35 0.57 -8.18
C PRO A 181 30.26 1.43 -6.93
N ALA A 182 31.39 1.65 -6.26
CA ALA A 182 31.48 2.39 -4.99
C ALA A 182 30.74 3.75 -5.05
N ASP A 183 30.78 4.38 -6.22
CA ASP A 183 30.06 5.63 -6.54
C ASP A 183 28.56 5.59 -6.26
N ARG A 184 27.91 4.43 -6.43
CA ARG A 184 26.45 4.29 -6.21
C ARG A 184 26.13 4.22 -4.71
N VAL A 185 26.98 3.56 -3.93
CA VAL A 185 26.84 3.48 -2.48
C VAL A 185 27.07 4.87 -1.87
N GLN A 186 28.12 5.56 -2.32
CA GLN A 186 28.46 6.90 -1.86
C GLN A 186 27.36 7.93 -2.17
N ARG A 187 26.70 7.84 -3.34
CA ARG A 187 25.54 8.70 -3.67
C ARG A 187 24.32 8.42 -2.79
N LEU A 188 24.10 7.17 -2.40
CA LEU A 188 22.99 6.81 -1.51
C LEU A 188 23.26 7.29 -0.09
N GLU A 189 24.48 7.14 0.41
CA GLU A 189 24.90 7.68 1.72
C GLU A 189 24.73 9.20 1.75
N GLN A 190 25.16 9.91 0.71
CA GLN A 190 24.95 11.36 0.61
C GLN A 190 23.47 11.75 0.56
N ALA A 191 22.63 10.94 -0.11
CA ALA A 191 21.20 11.20 -0.15
C ALA A 191 20.53 10.97 1.21
N VAL A 192 20.96 9.96 1.97
CA VAL A 192 20.47 9.68 3.32
C VAL A 192 20.85 10.81 4.28
N ILE A 193 22.10 11.30 4.23
CA ILE A 193 22.56 12.42 5.06
C ILE A 193 21.70 13.67 4.81
N ARG A 194 21.50 14.04 3.55
CA ARG A 194 20.64 15.19 3.20
C ARG A 194 19.20 15.03 3.69
N LEU A 195 18.65 13.83 3.57
CA LEU A 195 17.29 13.53 4.04
C LEU A 195 17.19 13.63 5.56
N GLN A 196 18.24 13.25 6.30
CA GLN A 196 18.27 13.41 7.76
C GLN A 196 18.33 14.89 8.15
N GLU A 197 19.19 15.68 7.51
CA GLU A 197 19.27 17.14 7.72
C GLU A 197 17.94 17.84 7.42
N ASP A 198 17.26 17.45 6.33
CA ASP A 198 15.95 18.01 5.98
C ASP A 198 14.86 17.66 7.01
N VAL A 199 14.91 16.46 7.59
CA VAL A 199 13.96 16.03 8.63
C VAL A 199 14.19 16.79 9.93
N GLU A 200 15.44 16.97 10.36
CA GLU A 200 15.78 17.75 11.55
C GLU A 200 15.30 19.20 11.40
N ARG A 201 15.56 19.82 10.24
CA ARG A 201 15.11 21.19 9.95
C ARG A 201 13.58 21.31 9.95
N LEU A 202 12.87 20.31 9.44
CA LEU A 202 11.40 20.30 9.46
C LEU A 202 10.87 20.13 10.89
N GLN A 203 11.53 19.34 11.73
CA GLN A 203 11.18 19.20 13.15
C GLN A 203 11.34 20.53 13.88
N GLU A 204 12.46 21.24 13.70
CA GLU A 204 12.67 22.57 14.27
C GLU A 204 11.60 23.58 13.83
N GLN A 205 11.20 23.55 12.55
CA GLN A 205 10.13 24.42 12.05
C GLN A 205 8.78 24.13 12.68
N VAL A 206 8.45 22.86 12.91
CA VAL A 206 7.21 22.47 13.59
C VAL A 206 7.24 22.90 15.04
N GLU A 207 8.33 22.68 15.76
CA GLU A 207 8.48 23.12 17.15
C GLU A 207 8.37 24.64 17.29
N PHE A 208 8.96 25.39 16.37
CA PHE A 208 8.82 26.84 16.33
C PHE A 208 7.36 27.29 16.13
N LEU A 209 6.64 26.66 15.20
CA LEU A 209 5.23 26.97 14.96
C LEU A 209 4.34 26.58 16.14
N GLU A 210 4.63 25.44 16.79
CA GLU A 210 3.95 25.04 18.02
C GLU A 210 4.20 26.03 19.16
N GLY A 211 5.42 26.56 19.28
CA GLY A 211 5.77 27.64 20.21
C GLY A 211 4.95 28.91 19.96
N LEU A 212 4.91 29.40 18.72
CA LEU A 212 4.12 30.58 18.36
C LEU A 212 2.62 30.40 18.59
N LEU A 213 2.09 29.19 18.35
CA LEU A 213 0.69 28.89 18.62
C LEU A 213 0.38 28.88 20.12
N ARG A 214 1.30 28.37 20.96
CA ARG A 214 1.15 28.43 22.41
C ARG A 214 1.21 29.86 22.94
N GLU A 215 2.17 30.65 22.49
CA GLU A 215 2.31 32.06 22.86
C GLU A 215 1.06 32.87 22.50
N ARG A 216 0.54 32.69 21.27
CA ARG A 216 -0.73 33.31 20.83
C ARG A 216 -1.94 32.83 21.62
N ALA A 217 -1.97 31.56 22.02
CA ALA A 217 -3.05 31.05 22.86
C ALA A 217 -2.98 31.69 24.25
N GLU A 218 -1.80 31.79 24.86
CA GLU A 218 -1.62 32.42 26.17
C GLU A 218 -1.97 33.91 26.16
N GLU A 219 -1.55 34.66 25.13
CA GLU A 219 -1.94 36.08 24.95
C GLU A 219 -3.45 36.28 24.79
N ALA A 220 -4.14 35.36 24.10
CA ALA A 220 -5.58 35.43 23.89
C ALA A 220 -6.41 35.12 25.15
N PHE A 221 -5.80 34.50 26.17
CA PHE A 221 -6.46 34.13 27.42
C PHE A 221 -6.08 35.02 28.62
N LEU A 222 -5.27 36.07 28.43
CA LEU A 222 -5.00 37.05 29.50
C LEU A 222 -6.22 37.98 29.69
N PRO A 223 -6.83 38.05 30.90
CA PRO A 223 -7.87 39.02 31.18
C PRO A 223 -7.30 40.45 31.17
N PRO A 224 -8.10 41.47 30.79
CA PRO A 224 -7.65 42.86 30.84
C PRO A 224 -7.24 43.21 32.27
N SER A 225 -6.05 43.78 32.41
CA SER A 225 -5.55 44.28 33.69
C SER A 225 -6.57 45.24 34.32
N PRO A 226 -6.89 45.10 35.62
CA PRO A 226 -7.74 46.05 36.30
C PRO A 226 -7.04 47.40 36.25
N THR A 227 -7.73 48.36 35.66
CA THR A 227 -7.34 49.78 35.62
C THR A 227 -7.41 50.27 37.06
N GLU A 228 -6.27 50.48 37.71
CA GLU A 228 -6.20 51.11 39.04
C GLU A 228 -6.55 52.61 38.91
N PRO A 229 -7.53 53.12 39.69
CA PRO A 229 -7.78 54.55 39.87
C PRO A 229 -6.83 55.19 40.89
#